data_AF-A0A7Y2IYS5-F1
#
_entry.id   AF-A0A7Y2IYS5-F1
#
_cell.length_a   1.000
_cell.length_b   1.000
_cell.length_c   1.000
_cell.angle_alpha   90.00
_cell.angle_beta   90.00
_cell.angle_gamma   90.00
#
_symmetry.space_group_name_H-M   'P 1'
#
loop_
_entity.id
_entity.type
_entity.pdbx_description
1 polymer ?
#
loop_
_entity_poly.entity_id
_entity_poly.type
_entity_poly.pdbx_seq_one_letter_code
_entity_poly.pdbx_strand_id
1 'polypeptide(L)'
;KYDPDHLMLQVTREEALRGLVDFGRIEEMLDRTAGRIDHVVLDRVTPLAAPLFLEAGRVPVQGQANERLLAEEVARVMESAGLGTDA
;
A
#
# COMPACT_ATOMS: atom_id res chain seq x y z
N LYS A 1 35.14 -9.06 4.51
CA LYS A 1 35.07 -9.16 3.04
C LYS A 1 33.68 -9.67 2.69
N TYR A 2 32.94 -8.99 1.81
CA TYR A 2 31.55 -9.34 1.49
C TYR A 2 31.48 -10.67 0.74
N ASP A 3 30.50 -11.50 1.10
CA ASP A 3 30.18 -12.75 0.42
C ASP A 3 28.90 -12.53 -0.42
N PRO A 4 29.00 -12.53 -1.77
CA PRO A 4 27.85 -12.32 -2.64
C PRO A 4 26.84 -13.48 -2.57
N ASP A 5 27.26 -14.67 -2.15
CA ASP A 5 26.42 -15.87 -2.04
C ASP A 5 25.94 -16.09 -0.60
N HIS A 6 26.02 -15.07 0.25
CA HIS A 6 25.64 -15.16 1.65
C HIS A 6 24.14 -15.47 1.81
N LEU A 7 23.83 -16.53 2.54
CA LEU A 7 22.47 -17.04 2.76
C LEU A 7 21.46 -15.95 3.19
N MET A 8 21.83 -15.08 4.14
CA MET A 8 20.93 -14.00 4.60
C MET A 8 20.56 -13.01 3.48
N LEU A 9 21.45 -12.75 2.52
CA LEU A 9 21.15 -11.87 1.38
C LEU A 9 20.19 -12.56 0.40
N GLN A 10 20.35 -13.86 0.20
CA GLN A 10 19.46 -14.66 -0.64
C GLN A 10 18.03 -14.69 -0.05
N VAL A 11 17.91 -14.98 1.25
CA VAL A 11 16.62 -14.98 1.96
C VAL A 11 15.98 -13.59 1.91
N THR A 12 16.74 -12.52 2.18
CA THR A 12 16.21 -11.14 2.13
C THR A 12 15.70 -10.78 0.74
N ARG A 13 16.39 -11.22 -0.32
CA ARG A 13 15.95 -11.01 -1.70
C ARG A 13 14.62 -11.72 -1.97
N GLU A 14 14.48 -12.98 -1.58
CA GLU A 14 13.23 -13.71 -1.76
C GLU A 14 12.06 -13.06 -1.01
N GLU A 15 12.27 -12.66 0.25
CA GLU A 15 11.23 -12.01 1.04
C GLU A 15 10.84 -10.63 0.46
N ALA A 16 11.81 -9.87 -0.07
CA ALA A 16 11.53 -8.61 -0.76
C ALA A 16 10.69 -8.80 -2.04
N LEU A 17 10.89 -9.90 -2.76
CA LEU A 17 10.11 -10.25 -3.96
C LEU A 17 8.69 -10.73 -3.64
N ARG A 18 8.44 -11.24 -2.43
CA ARG A 18 7.11 -11.71 -1.97
C ARG A 18 6.19 -10.59 -1.45
N GLY A 19 6.67 -9.34 -1.39
CA GLY A 19 5.94 -8.19 -0.84
C GLY A 19 4.81 -7.61 -1.70
N LEU A 20 4.64 -6.28 -1.67
CA LEU A 20 3.55 -5.51 -2.28
C LEU A 20 3.48 -5.55 -3.83
N VAL A 21 4.45 -6.18 -4.48
CA VAL A 21 4.62 -6.15 -5.94
C VAL A 21 4.82 -7.57 -6.44
N ASP A 22 3.86 -8.04 -7.25
CA ASP A 22 3.94 -9.31 -7.96
C ASP A 22 4.80 -9.15 -9.22
N PHE A 23 6.08 -9.50 -9.12
CA PHE A 23 7.04 -9.41 -10.21
C PHE A 23 6.70 -10.35 -11.37
N GLY A 24 6.18 -11.55 -11.10
CA GLY A 24 5.77 -12.48 -12.16
C GLY A 24 4.64 -11.90 -13.00
N ARG A 25 3.67 -11.26 -12.36
CA ARG A 25 2.59 -10.54 -13.06
C ARG A 25 3.12 -9.37 -13.89
N ILE A 26 4.13 -8.64 -13.40
CA ILE A 26 4.75 -7.54 -14.15
C ILE A 26 5.49 -8.05 -15.38
N GLU A 27 6.29 -9.11 -15.23
CA GLU A 27 7.02 -9.74 -16.34
C GLU A 27 6.05 -10.16 -17.46
N GLU A 28 4.96 -10.84 -17.12
CA GLU A 28 3.93 -11.22 -18.09
C GLU A 28 3.31 -10.00 -18.82
N MET A 29 3.04 -8.91 -18.08
CA MET A 29 2.51 -7.69 -18.69
C MET A 29 3.51 -7.04 -19.65
N LEU A 30 4.79 -7.03 -19.29
CA LEU A 30 5.86 -6.49 -20.12
C LEU A 30 6.01 -7.30 -21.40
N ASP A 31 6.06 -8.63 -21.31
CA ASP A 31 6.16 -9.51 -22.47
C ASP A 31 4.97 -9.31 -23.44
N ARG A 32 3.76 -9.16 -22.91
CA ARG A 32 2.55 -8.94 -23.72
C ARG A 32 2.53 -7.58 -24.44
N THR A 33 3.18 -6.57 -23.87
CA THR A 33 3.16 -5.19 -24.38
C THR A 33 4.48 -4.76 -25.05
N ALA A 34 5.49 -5.63 -25.05
CA ALA A 34 6.80 -5.38 -25.63
C ALA A 34 6.70 -4.90 -27.09
N GLY A 35 7.34 -3.76 -27.37
CA GLY A 35 7.35 -3.15 -28.72
C GLY A 35 6.02 -2.55 -29.18
N ARG A 36 5.01 -2.47 -28.29
CA ARG A 36 3.66 -1.96 -28.62
C ARG A 36 3.30 -0.68 -27.84
N ILE A 37 4.29 -0.01 -27.26
CA ILE A 37 4.09 1.18 -26.41
C ILE A 37 4.63 2.41 -27.14
N ASP A 38 3.74 3.37 -27.41
CA ASP A 38 4.12 4.68 -27.92
C ASP A 38 4.33 5.66 -26.75
N HIS A 39 5.51 6.28 -26.68
CA HIS A 39 5.79 7.34 -25.72
C HIS A 39 5.41 8.70 -26.32
N VAL A 40 4.40 9.35 -25.73
CA VAL A 40 3.87 10.63 -26.21
C VAL A 40 4.00 11.69 -25.12
N VAL A 41 4.69 12.78 -25.44
CA VAL A 41 4.78 13.97 -24.59
C VAL A 41 3.64 14.92 -24.97
N LEU A 42 2.89 15.41 -23.98
CA LEU A 42 1.70 16.24 -24.19
C LEU A 42 1.92 17.64 -23.61
N ASP A 43 1.40 18.68 -24.28
CA ASP A 43 1.47 20.07 -23.82
C ASP A 43 0.45 20.40 -22.71
N ARG A 44 -0.46 19.46 -22.41
CA ARG A 44 -1.50 19.56 -21.39
C ARG A 44 -1.79 18.21 -20.77
N VAL A 45 -2.35 18.23 -19.56
CA VAL A 45 -2.77 17.03 -18.83
C VAL A 45 -3.80 16.24 -19.66
N THR A 46 -3.59 14.94 -19.77
CA THR A 46 -4.48 14.02 -20.49
C THR A 46 -5.79 13.78 -19.73
N PRO A 47 -6.95 13.68 -20.40
CA PRO A 47 -8.20 13.26 -19.77
C PRO A 47 -8.09 11.90 -19.06
N LEU A 48 -7.21 11.01 -19.52
CA LEU A 48 -6.96 9.72 -18.86
C LEU A 48 -6.29 9.85 -17.49
N ALA A 49 -5.68 11.00 -17.18
CA ALA A 49 -5.10 11.25 -15.87
C ALA A 49 -6.13 11.75 -14.85
N ALA A 50 -7.37 12.07 -15.27
CA ALA A 50 -8.41 12.60 -14.38
C ALA A 50 -8.61 11.77 -13.09
N PRO A 51 -8.65 10.42 -13.11
CA PRO A 51 -8.79 9.63 -11.89
C PRO A 51 -7.66 9.88 -10.86
N LEU A 52 -6.43 10.12 -11.32
CA LEU A 52 -5.27 10.37 -10.45
C LEU A 52 -5.39 11.70 -9.68
N PHE A 53 -6.22 12.64 -10.15
CA PHE A 53 -6.48 13.90 -9.45
C PHE A 53 -7.65 13.79 -8.46
N LEU A 54 -8.51 12.78 -8.61
CA LEU A 54 -9.70 12.59 -7.78
C LEU A 54 -9.43 11.63 -6.62
N GLU A 55 -8.48 10.72 -6.78
CA GLU A 55 -8.06 9.80 -5.73
C GLU A 55 -7.00 10.44 -4.82
N ALA A 56 -7.44 11.31 -3.91
CA ALA A 56 -6.65 11.62 -2.73
C ALA A 56 -6.58 10.39 -1.80
N GLY A 57 -5.71 9.42 -2.14
CA GLY A 57 -4.91 8.58 -1.25
C GLY A 57 -5.55 7.87 -0.04
N ARG A 58 -6.87 7.75 0.08
CA ARG A 58 -7.48 6.98 1.18
C ARG A 58 -7.57 5.52 0.79
N VAL A 59 -6.45 4.81 0.90
CA VAL A 59 -6.49 3.34 0.93
C VAL A 59 -7.21 2.94 2.22
N PRO A 60 -8.34 2.22 2.14
CA PRO A 60 -9.04 1.77 3.34
C PRO A 60 -8.13 0.78 4.09
N VAL A 61 -7.65 1.18 5.26
CA VAL A 61 -6.92 0.28 6.16
C VAL A 61 -7.95 -0.61 6.83
N GLN A 62 -7.94 -1.90 6.48
CA GLN A 62 -8.81 -2.88 7.13
C GLN A 62 -8.53 -2.90 8.64
N GLY A 63 -9.59 -2.83 9.45
CA GLY A 63 -9.48 -2.80 10.91
C GLY A 63 -9.51 -1.39 11.52
N GLN A 64 -9.12 -0.34 10.81
CA GLN A 64 -9.05 1.01 11.37
C GLN A 64 -10.44 1.56 11.78
N ALA A 65 -11.48 1.21 11.03
CA ALA A 65 -12.85 1.53 11.40
C ALA A 65 -13.31 0.76 12.66
N ASN A 66 -12.93 -0.52 12.77
CA ASN A 66 -13.28 -1.36 13.91
C ASN A 66 -12.54 -0.91 15.18
N GLU A 67 -11.26 -0.54 15.08
CA GLU A 67 -10.47 -0.01 16.20
C GLU A 67 -11.04 1.32 16.70
N ARG A 68 -11.46 2.21 15.78
CA ARG A 68 -12.14 3.46 16.16
C ARG A 68 -13.45 3.21 16.89
N LEU A 69 -14.31 2.34 16.35
CA LEU A 69 -15.57 1.98 16.99
C LEU A 69 -15.35 1.31 18.36
N LEU A 70 -14.34 0.46 18.48
CA LEU A 70 -13.97 -0.18 19.73
C LEU A 70 -13.46 0.83 20.76
N ALA A 71 -12.62 1.79 20.34
CA ALA A 71 -12.12 2.85 21.20
C ALA A 71 -13.24 3.78 21.70
N GLU A 72 -14.18 4.13 20.83
CA GLU A 72 -15.39 4.91 21.19
C GLU A 72 -16.28 4.15 22.18
N GLU A 73 -16.45 2.84 22.00
CA GLU A 73 -17.20 2.00 22.95
C GLU A 73 -16.47 1.88 24.29
N VAL A 74 -15.16 1.65 24.29
CA VAL A 74 -14.34 1.58 25.51
C VAL A 74 -14.41 2.88 26.29
N ALA A 75 -14.30 4.03 25.62
CA ALA A 75 -14.42 5.34 26.27
C ALA A 75 -15.78 5.50 26.98
N ARG A 76 -16.87 5.14 26.29
CA ARG A 76 -18.23 5.19 26.83
C ARG A 76 -18.44 4.28 28.03
N VAL A 77 -17.92 3.05 27.96
CA VAL A 77 -18.00 2.07 29.06
C VAL A 77 -17.21 2.57 30.27
N MET A 78 -16.00 3.09 30.06
CA MET A 78 -15.17 3.65 31.15
C MET A 78 -15.83 4.86 31.80
N GLU A 79 -16.46 5.74 31.02
CA GLU A 79 -17.23 6.87 31.54
C GLU A 79 -18.42 6.39 32.39
N SER A 80 -19.20 5.43 31.88
CA SER A 80 -20.33 4.85 32.62
C SER A 80 -19.92 4.10 33.91
N ALA A 81 -18.70 3.57 33.94
CA ALA A 81 -18.11 2.89 35.10
C ALA A 81 -17.49 3.86 36.11
N GLY A 82 -17.50 5.18 35.85
CA GLY A 82 -16.88 6.18 36.71
C GLY A 82 -15.35 6.18 36.68
N LEU A 83 -14.75 5.63 35.62
CA LEU A 83 -13.30 5.51 35.41
C LEU A 83 -12.80 6.45 34.30
N GLY A 84 -13.63 7.41 33.88
CA GLY A 84 -13.22 8.48 32.97
C GLY A 84 -12.12 9.32 33.60
N THR A 85 -10.99 9.48 32.92
CA THR A 85 -9.89 10.32 33.40
C THR A 85 -10.31 11.78 33.33
N ASP A 86 -10.77 12.32 34.46
CA ASP A 86 -10.85 13.75 34.70
C ASP A 86 -9.43 14.34 34.83
N ALA A 87 -9.10 15.25 33.91
CA ALA A 87 -8.19 16.36 34.10
C ALA A 87 -8.82 17.61 33.47
#